data_AF-A0A7V6RP31-F1
#
_entry.id   AF-A0A7V6RP31-F1
#
_cell.length_a   1.000
_cell.length_b   1.000
_cell.length_c   1.000
_cell.angle_alpha   90.00
_cell.angle_beta   90.00
_cell.angle_gamma   90.00
#
_symmetry.space_group_name_H-M   'P 1'
#
loop_
_entity.id
_entity.type
_entity.pdbx_description
1 polymer ?
#
loop_
_entity_poly.entity_id
_entity_poly.type
_entity_poly.pdbx_seq_one_letter_code
_entity_poly.pdbx_strand_id
1 'polypeptide(L)'
;LALVDAGAGTSDMAIIKNDSIYAYAMVPLGGDEITEKLAALYLLDFNTAEELKCSLGAQEEVSFTDILGNEIHLSSAEIMGQMETVVKEWAVQISHHILELNGEAPDAVLCVGGGSQTPGLSAAIAACLEIPPNRVGVRTREGFKGIAGDFKNLEGPQGVTPLGIAYHCFEHPPIPFFKVWVNEREVALWNRGEMDIASALLSSGISLNNIYGRPGMGKTINVNGYLKVFKGEMGTAPTIRLNGREASLETSIRDGDRITFEKGSDGQDAVVKIDSLAPAAGGYVFVNGEKIAVQPQVKVNGQWWDPEQDIPDRAQVEIQRLNSIRDVLARAGVAEEWLTEKLYHYFLNDQAMILRWTPLRIKVDGRELDLEDSVRLGASIEYQILHKNPLIRDVIDMQSMQWDCTVIVNGERVRLQNKGSGITSNGRPVSYDEELYNGMRLQINQGESGAILSDVFGEIDIQPSINKKLLMTVDGEKAGFTTPIQQGSVIELKWE
;
A
#
# COMPACT_ATOMS: atom_id res chain seq x y z
N LEU A 1 -54.90 34.48 18.87
CA LEU A 1 -54.67 35.94 18.67
C LEU A 1 -54.27 36.17 17.21
N ALA A 2 -54.71 37.24 16.58
CA ALA A 2 -54.18 37.68 15.28
C ALA A 2 -53.46 39.02 15.44
N LEU A 3 -52.29 39.16 14.82
CA LEU A 3 -51.58 40.43 14.64
C LEU A 3 -51.72 40.85 13.18
N VAL A 4 -52.09 42.10 12.92
CA VAL A 4 -52.25 42.67 11.57
C VAL A 4 -51.39 43.93 11.49
N ASP A 5 -50.33 43.89 10.70
CA ASP A 5 -49.52 45.06 10.34
C ASP A 5 -50.07 45.68 9.06
N ALA A 6 -50.89 46.72 9.22
CA ALA A 6 -51.49 47.48 8.13
C ALA A 6 -50.51 48.55 7.65
N GLY A 7 -49.78 48.24 6.58
CA GLY A 7 -48.82 49.12 5.93
C GLY A 7 -49.43 50.04 4.88
N ALA A 8 -48.56 50.62 4.05
CA ALA A 8 -48.94 51.49 2.94
C ALA A 8 -49.53 50.69 1.77
N GLY A 9 -48.76 49.78 1.16
CA GLY A 9 -49.24 48.96 0.05
C GLY A 9 -49.76 47.57 0.44
N THR A 10 -49.45 47.08 1.64
CA THR A 10 -49.78 45.71 2.07
C THR A 10 -50.25 45.66 3.51
N SER A 11 -50.96 44.59 3.85
CA SER A 11 -51.31 44.25 5.23
C SER A 11 -50.80 42.86 5.56
N ASP A 12 -49.75 42.80 6.37
CA ASP A 12 -49.13 41.55 6.81
C ASP A 12 -49.82 41.04 8.07
N MET A 13 -49.97 39.73 8.21
CA MET A 13 -50.73 39.13 9.31
C MET A 13 -50.01 37.91 9.88
N ALA A 14 -50.09 37.76 11.19
CA ALA A 14 -49.60 36.58 11.90
C ALA A 14 -50.66 36.05 12.87
N ILE A 15 -50.90 34.74 12.82
CA ILE A 15 -51.74 34.02 13.78
C ILE A 15 -50.85 33.46 14.88
N ILE A 16 -51.19 33.74 16.13
CA ILE A 16 -50.44 33.32 17.31
C ILE A 16 -51.28 32.34 18.12
N LYS A 17 -50.73 31.15 18.36
CA LYS A 17 -51.31 30.07 19.19
C LYS A 17 -50.24 29.53 20.14
N ASN A 18 -50.59 29.31 21.41
CA ASN A 18 -49.70 28.74 22.44
C ASN A 18 -48.31 29.41 22.48
N ASP A 19 -48.28 30.74 22.54
CA ASP A 19 -47.04 31.55 22.58
C ASP A 19 -46.08 31.34 21.40
N SER A 20 -46.60 30.90 20.25
CA SER A 20 -45.83 30.71 19.01
C SER A 20 -46.57 31.22 17.78
N ILE A 21 -45.82 31.63 16.75
CA ILE A 21 -46.39 31.97 15.45
C ILE A 21 -46.86 30.67 14.79
N TYR A 22 -48.16 30.59 14.53
CA TYR A 22 -48.81 29.42 13.93
C TYR A 22 -48.88 29.53 12.40
N ALA A 23 -49.22 30.72 11.89
CA ALA A 23 -49.37 30.98 10.47
C ALA A 23 -49.12 32.45 10.13
N TYR A 24 -48.83 32.73 8.86
CA TYR A 24 -48.66 34.08 8.33
C TYR A 24 -49.38 34.23 6.98
N ALA A 25 -49.86 35.43 6.68
CA ALA A 25 -50.41 35.80 5.37
C ALA A 25 -50.15 37.29 5.10
N MET A 26 -50.33 37.67 3.84
CA MET A 26 -50.21 39.05 3.38
C MET A 26 -51.40 39.35 2.47
N VAL A 27 -52.06 40.48 2.70
CA VAL A 27 -53.07 41.04 1.79
C VAL A 27 -52.37 42.13 0.95
N PRO A 28 -52.50 42.12 -0.39
CA PRO A 28 -51.96 43.17 -1.24
C PRO A 28 -52.87 44.42 -1.25
N LEU A 29 -53.27 44.87 -0.06
CA LEU A 29 -54.06 46.07 0.17
C LEU A 29 -53.52 46.77 1.42
N GLY A 30 -53.46 48.09 1.38
CA GLY A 30 -52.98 48.90 2.48
C GLY A 30 -53.57 50.32 2.47
N GLY A 31 -52.95 51.21 3.24
CA GLY A 31 -53.35 52.61 3.33
C GLY A 31 -53.29 53.38 2.00
N ASP A 32 -52.52 52.93 1.01
CA ASP A 32 -52.36 53.57 -0.30
C ASP A 32 -53.68 53.51 -1.10
N GLU A 33 -54.48 52.47 -0.94
CA GLU A 33 -55.78 52.32 -1.62
C GLU A 33 -56.74 53.46 -1.24
N ILE A 34 -56.68 53.89 0.03
CA ILE A 34 -57.47 55.03 0.52
C ILE A 34 -56.94 56.33 -0.08
N THR A 35 -55.62 56.49 -0.12
CA THR A 35 -54.96 57.68 -0.67
C THR A 35 -55.23 57.84 -2.16
N GLU A 36 -55.09 56.77 -2.93
CA GLU A 36 -55.40 56.75 -4.36
C GLU A 36 -56.88 57.04 -4.63
N LYS A 37 -57.77 56.50 -3.80
CA LYS A 37 -59.20 56.78 -3.92
C LYS A 37 -59.52 58.25 -3.68
N LEU A 38 -58.92 58.86 -2.65
CA LEU A 38 -59.06 60.29 -2.36
C LEU A 38 -58.47 61.16 -3.48
N ALA A 39 -57.28 60.80 -3.97
CA ALA A 39 -56.62 61.48 -5.07
C ALA A 39 -57.49 61.48 -6.33
N ALA A 40 -58.08 60.34 -6.67
CA ALA A 40 -58.96 60.21 -7.82
C ALA A 40 -60.29 60.96 -7.64
N LEU A 41 -60.90 60.90 -6.46
CA LEU A 41 -62.21 61.49 -6.19
C LEU A 41 -62.16 63.02 -6.18
N TYR A 42 -61.08 63.59 -5.64
CA TYR A 42 -60.95 65.03 -5.43
C TYR A 42 -59.90 65.70 -6.32
N LEU A 43 -59.35 64.96 -7.30
CA LEU A 43 -58.30 65.45 -8.21
C LEU A 43 -57.09 66.03 -7.46
N LEU A 44 -56.57 65.27 -6.49
CA LEU A 44 -55.40 65.65 -5.69
C LEU A 44 -54.15 64.91 -6.22
N ASP A 45 -52.97 65.49 -5.99
CA ASP A 45 -51.74 64.69 -6.04
C ASP A 45 -51.67 63.77 -4.80
N PHE A 46 -50.81 62.75 -4.88
CA PHE A 46 -50.75 61.71 -3.84
C PHE A 46 -50.40 62.27 -2.45
N ASN A 47 -49.49 63.26 -2.35
CA ASN A 47 -49.07 63.78 -1.05
C ASN A 47 -50.20 64.56 -0.40
N THR A 48 -50.88 65.42 -1.18
CA THR A 48 -52.05 66.16 -0.69
C THR A 48 -53.18 65.22 -0.27
N ALA A 49 -53.40 64.12 -1.02
CA ALA A 49 -54.36 63.09 -0.63
C ALA A 49 -53.96 62.34 0.65
N GLU A 50 -52.67 62.07 0.86
CA GLU A 50 -52.16 61.42 2.08
C GLU A 50 -52.31 62.33 3.31
N GLU A 51 -51.98 63.61 3.16
CA GLU A 51 -52.19 64.62 4.21
C GLU A 51 -53.68 64.73 4.57
N LEU A 52 -54.55 64.78 3.56
CA LEU A 52 -55.99 64.76 3.73
C LEU A 52 -56.42 63.51 4.51
N LYS A 53 -56.02 62.31 4.07
CA LYS A 53 -56.34 61.03 4.73
C LYS A 53 -55.96 61.04 6.22
N CYS A 54 -54.74 61.50 6.52
CA CYS A 54 -54.22 61.54 7.89
C CYS A 54 -54.98 62.53 8.79
N SER A 55 -55.55 63.60 8.21
CA SER A 55 -56.32 64.61 8.95
C SER A 55 -57.75 64.18 9.31
N LEU A 56 -58.34 63.22 8.58
CA LEU A 56 -59.74 62.80 8.75
C LEU A 56 -60.09 62.28 10.15
N GLY A 57 -59.11 61.73 10.87
CA GLY A 57 -59.30 61.23 12.25
C GLY A 57 -59.09 62.31 13.33
N ALA A 58 -58.55 63.48 12.98
CA ALA A 58 -58.13 64.51 13.93
C ALA A 58 -58.96 65.80 13.85
N GLN A 59 -59.63 66.06 12.72
CA GLN A 59 -60.37 67.30 12.46
C GLN A 59 -61.82 67.00 12.06
N GLU A 60 -62.77 67.84 12.47
CA GLU A 60 -64.19 67.70 12.08
C GLU A 60 -64.45 68.17 10.64
N GLU A 61 -63.76 69.23 10.23
CA GLU A 61 -63.76 69.79 8.88
C GLU A 61 -62.33 69.91 8.36
N VAL A 62 -62.16 69.68 7.06
CA VAL A 62 -60.86 69.71 6.38
C VAL A 62 -60.93 70.58 5.14
N SER A 63 -59.83 71.27 4.86
CA SER A 63 -59.69 72.17 3.70
C SER A 63 -58.47 71.77 2.90
N PHE A 64 -58.61 71.65 1.59
CA PHE A 64 -57.54 71.22 0.70
C PHE A 64 -57.71 71.84 -0.70
N THR A 65 -56.65 71.81 -1.49
CA THR A 65 -56.62 72.39 -2.84
C THR A 65 -56.40 71.31 -3.88
N ASP A 66 -57.22 71.26 -4.92
CA ASP A 66 -57.04 70.31 -6.03
C ASP A 66 -55.87 70.71 -6.96
N ILE A 67 -55.47 69.82 -7.87
CA ILE A 67 -54.38 70.09 -8.82
C ILE A 67 -54.67 71.24 -9.80
N LEU A 68 -55.92 71.71 -9.87
CA LEU A 68 -56.35 72.83 -10.71
C LEU A 68 -56.40 74.16 -9.93
N GLY A 69 -56.13 74.13 -8.62
CA GLY A 69 -56.11 75.29 -7.74
C GLY A 69 -57.45 75.64 -7.09
N ASN A 70 -58.45 74.76 -7.13
CA ASN A 70 -59.72 74.99 -6.46
C ASN A 70 -59.62 74.63 -4.97
N GLU A 71 -60.09 75.53 -4.10
CA GLU A 71 -60.17 75.28 -2.67
C GLU A 71 -61.48 74.56 -2.33
N ILE A 72 -61.37 73.42 -1.64
CA ILE A 72 -62.48 72.54 -1.27
C ILE A 72 -62.55 72.47 0.26
N HIS A 73 -63.74 72.69 0.80
CA HIS A 73 -64.03 72.58 2.24
C HIS A 73 -65.13 71.54 2.44
N LEU A 74 -64.83 70.49 3.19
CA LEU A 74 -65.75 69.37 3.45
C LEU A 74 -65.64 68.91 4.90
N SER A 75 -66.71 68.30 5.41
CA SER A 75 -66.63 67.61 6.69
C SER A 75 -65.86 66.29 6.55
N SER A 76 -65.08 65.92 7.56
CA SER A 76 -64.38 64.62 7.59
C SER A 76 -65.37 63.46 7.50
N ALA A 77 -66.58 63.62 8.04
CA ALA A 77 -67.64 62.61 7.99
C ALA A 77 -68.11 62.33 6.56
N GLU A 78 -68.28 63.36 5.72
CA GLU A 78 -68.65 63.20 4.31
C GLU A 78 -67.56 62.45 3.54
N ILE A 79 -66.29 62.80 3.74
CA ILE A 79 -65.15 62.14 3.09
C ILE A 79 -65.02 60.68 3.55
N MET A 80 -65.11 60.42 4.85
CA MET A 80 -65.10 59.06 5.40
C MET A 80 -66.23 58.20 4.83
N GLY A 81 -67.43 58.78 4.64
CA GLY A 81 -68.55 58.09 4.00
C GLY A 81 -68.24 57.65 2.56
N GLN A 82 -67.47 58.43 1.81
CA GLN A 82 -67.01 58.05 0.47
C GLN A 82 -65.96 56.93 0.48
N MET A 83 -65.18 56.82 1.56
CA MET A 83 -64.14 55.80 1.74
C MET A 83 -64.66 54.50 2.36
N GLU A 84 -65.90 54.48 2.89
CA GLU A 84 -66.46 53.36 3.64
C GLU A 84 -66.40 52.03 2.87
N THR A 85 -66.69 52.03 1.56
CA THR A 85 -66.62 50.83 0.73
C THR A 85 -65.20 50.26 0.66
N VAL A 86 -64.19 51.11 0.44
CA VAL A 86 -62.79 50.68 0.32
C VAL A 86 -62.28 50.15 1.67
N VAL A 87 -62.63 50.83 2.77
CA VAL A 87 -62.30 50.37 4.14
C VAL A 87 -62.95 49.01 4.44
N LYS A 88 -64.21 48.80 4.03
CA LYS A 88 -64.90 47.52 4.18
C LYS A 88 -64.27 46.42 3.34
N GLU A 89 -63.92 46.67 2.09
CA GLU A 89 -63.24 45.70 1.23
C GLU A 89 -61.89 45.28 1.83
N TRP A 90 -61.12 46.25 2.33
CA TRP A 90 -59.86 45.98 3.03
C TRP A 90 -60.06 45.12 4.29
N ALA A 91 -61.05 45.47 5.12
CA ALA A 91 -61.40 44.69 6.31
C ALA A 91 -61.89 43.27 5.97
N VAL A 92 -62.64 43.08 4.89
CA VAL A 92 -63.10 41.76 4.41
C VAL A 92 -61.92 40.90 4.01
N GLN A 93 -60.95 41.43 3.26
CA GLN A 93 -59.77 40.69 2.83
C GLN A 93 -58.88 40.25 4.01
N ILE A 94 -58.65 41.17 4.96
CA ILE A 94 -57.95 40.85 6.22
C ILE A 94 -58.69 39.74 6.97
N SER A 95 -59.99 39.89 7.16
CA SER A 95 -60.81 38.96 7.95
C SER A 95 -60.91 37.58 7.30
N HIS A 96 -61.04 37.53 5.97
CA HIS A 96 -61.06 36.29 5.19
C HIS A 96 -59.79 35.48 5.44
N HIS A 97 -58.61 36.09 5.30
CA HIS A 97 -57.34 35.39 5.51
C HIS A 97 -57.09 35.02 6.97
N ILE A 98 -57.54 35.84 7.93
CA ILE A 98 -57.50 35.48 9.35
C ILE A 98 -58.31 34.19 9.60
N LEU A 99 -59.54 34.12 9.07
CA LEU A 99 -60.41 32.95 9.25
C LEU A 99 -59.85 31.73 8.52
N GLU A 100 -59.34 31.91 7.30
CA GLU A 100 -58.71 30.86 6.51
C GLU A 100 -57.50 30.23 7.22
N LEU A 101 -56.62 31.06 7.79
CA LEU A 101 -55.43 30.58 8.50
C LEU A 101 -55.72 30.05 9.90
N ASN A 102 -56.62 30.69 10.63
CA ASN A 102 -56.89 30.36 12.03
C ASN A 102 -57.89 29.20 12.17
N GLY A 103 -58.77 29.03 11.19
CA GLY A 103 -59.89 28.09 11.14
C GLY A 103 -61.19 28.61 11.78
N GLU A 104 -61.08 29.61 12.65
CA GLU A 104 -62.19 30.25 13.37
C GLU A 104 -61.84 31.72 13.70
N ALA A 105 -62.81 32.49 14.18
CA ALA A 105 -62.56 33.86 14.61
C ALA A 105 -61.56 33.90 15.79
N PRO A 106 -60.52 34.75 15.75
CA PRO A 106 -59.54 34.84 16.83
C PRO A 106 -60.15 35.49 18.07
N ASP A 107 -59.61 35.18 19.25
CA ASP A 107 -60.05 35.83 20.51
C ASP A 107 -59.92 37.35 20.50
N ALA A 108 -58.91 37.86 19.80
CA ALA A 108 -58.62 39.27 19.63
C ALA A 108 -57.74 39.50 18.38
N VAL A 109 -57.82 40.72 17.85
CA VAL A 109 -56.98 41.22 16.75
C VAL A 109 -56.21 42.44 17.23
N LEU A 110 -54.88 42.41 17.07
CA LEU A 110 -54.02 43.55 17.34
C LEU A 110 -53.58 44.16 16.01
N CYS A 111 -53.97 45.41 15.76
CA CYS A 111 -53.57 46.14 14.57
C CYS A 111 -52.33 47.00 14.88
N VAL A 112 -51.33 46.95 14.01
CA VAL A 112 -50.10 47.76 14.03
C VAL A 112 -49.87 48.33 12.63
N GLY A 113 -48.83 49.13 12.43
CA GLY A 113 -48.57 49.78 11.14
C GLY A 113 -49.37 51.06 10.94
N GLY A 114 -48.85 51.99 10.13
CA GLY A 114 -49.45 53.31 9.96
C GLY A 114 -50.90 53.27 9.46
N GLY A 115 -51.20 52.34 8.54
CA GLY A 115 -52.52 52.14 7.96
C GLY A 115 -53.58 51.66 8.95
N SER A 116 -53.20 51.10 10.10
CA SER A 116 -54.14 50.68 11.16
C SER A 116 -54.94 51.83 11.76
N GLN A 117 -54.46 53.07 11.57
CA GLN A 117 -55.10 54.30 12.02
C GLN A 117 -56.20 54.79 11.07
N THR A 118 -56.40 54.13 9.92
CA THR A 118 -57.47 54.47 8.97
C THR A 118 -58.82 54.44 9.68
N PRO A 119 -59.57 55.56 9.70
CA PRO A 119 -60.86 55.62 10.38
C PRO A 119 -61.81 54.51 9.92
N GLY A 120 -62.45 53.84 10.88
CA GLY A 120 -63.40 52.76 10.62
C GLY A 120 -62.80 51.37 10.36
N LEU A 121 -61.49 51.24 10.06
CA LEU A 121 -60.87 49.95 9.72
C LEU A 121 -60.98 48.92 10.85
N SER A 122 -60.60 49.28 12.08
CA SER A 122 -60.69 48.36 13.23
C SER A 122 -62.12 47.92 13.54
N ALA A 123 -63.09 48.83 13.38
CA ALA A 123 -64.51 48.52 13.58
C ALA A 123 -65.04 47.61 12.46
N ALA A 124 -64.63 47.84 11.22
CA ALA A 124 -64.97 46.99 10.08
C ALA A 124 -64.39 45.57 10.24
N ILE A 125 -63.14 45.43 10.69
CA ILE A 125 -62.52 44.13 10.99
C ILE A 125 -63.32 43.40 12.09
N ALA A 126 -63.69 44.09 13.17
CA ALA A 126 -64.49 43.49 14.24
C ALA A 126 -65.84 42.98 13.73
N ALA A 127 -66.50 43.74 12.87
CA ALA A 127 -67.77 43.36 12.26
C ALA A 127 -67.61 42.15 11.32
N CYS A 128 -66.59 42.14 10.46
CA CYS A 128 -66.32 41.04 9.51
C CYS A 128 -65.93 39.73 10.21
N LEU A 129 -65.25 39.80 11.35
CA LEU A 129 -64.89 38.63 12.16
C LEU A 129 -65.97 38.23 13.17
N GLU A 130 -67.06 38.98 13.26
CA GLU A 130 -68.15 38.78 14.23
C GLU A 130 -67.67 38.75 15.70
N ILE A 131 -66.66 39.56 16.02
CA ILE A 131 -66.12 39.68 17.38
C ILE A 131 -66.48 41.03 18.01
N PRO A 132 -66.61 41.10 19.35
CA PRO A 132 -66.82 42.36 20.06
C PRO A 132 -65.81 43.46 19.64
N PRO A 133 -66.25 44.71 19.38
CA PRO A 133 -65.35 45.79 18.94
C PRO A 133 -64.18 46.06 19.87
N ASN A 134 -64.33 45.84 21.18
CA ASN A 134 -63.26 45.99 22.17
C ASN A 134 -62.18 44.90 22.11
N ARG A 135 -62.33 43.88 21.25
CA ARG A 135 -61.34 42.83 20.98
C ARG A 135 -60.51 43.09 19.72
N VAL A 136 -60.78 44.17 18.99
CA VAL A 136 -59.92 44.68 17.92
C VAL A 136 -59.31 45.98 18.40
N GLY A 137 -57.98 46.05 18.45
CA GLY A 137 -57.31 47.22 19.02
C GLY A 137 -56.02 47.55 18.30
N VAL A 138 -55.80 48.84 18.08
CA VAL A 138 -54.53 49.37 17.61
C VAL A 138 -53.51 49.32 18.76
N ARG A 139 -52.27 48.94 18.46
CA ARG A 139 -51.15 48.95 19.40
C ARG A 139 -50.10 49.96 18.97
N THR A 140 -49.66 50.75 19.94
CA THR A 140 -48.56 51.72 19.80
C THR A 140 -47.38 51.26 20.65
N ARG A 141 -46.24 51.94 20.50
CA ARG A 141 -45.03 51.65 21.28
C ARG A 141 -45.29 51.69 22.80
N GLU A 142 -46.12 52.62 23.27
CA GLU A 142 -46.42 52.82 24.70
C GLU A 142 -47.03 51.58 25.36
N GLY A 143 -47.59 50.66 24.57
CA GLY A 143 -48.11 49.38 25.05
C GLY A 143 -47.03 48.40 25.55
N PHE A 144 -45.75 48.62 25.24
CA PHE A 144 -44.66 47.68 25.50
C PHE A 144 -43.72 48.17 26.61
N LYS A 145 -43.91 47.67 27.84
CA LYS A 145 -43.13 48.07 29.04
C LYS A 145 -41.62 47.80 28.95
N GLY A 146 -41.19 46.87 28.10
CA GLY A 146 -39.78 46.50 27.92
C GLY A 146 -38.97 47.43 27.01
N ILE A 147 -39.62 48.42 26.37
CA ILE A 147 -38.99 49.31 25.39
C ILE A 147 -39.06 50.75 25.92
N ALA A 148 -37.94 51.22 26.49
CA ALA A 148 -37.80 52.56 27.05
C ALA A 148 -36.88 53.44 26.18
N GLY A 149 -37.26 54.70 25.96
CA GLY A 149 -36.47 55.67 25.20
C GLY A 149 -37.33 56.80 24.63
N ASP A 150 -36.70 57.89 24.20
CA ASP A 150 -37.33 58.97 23.44
C ASP A 150 -37.25 58.63 21.95
N PHE A 151 -38.39 58.22 21.37
CA PHE A 151 -38.50 57.77 19.98
C PHE A 151 -39.54 58.58 19.23
N LYS A 152 -39.33 59.89 19.09
CA LYS A 152 -40.28 60.81 18.42
C LYS A 152 -40.89 60.29 17.10
N ASN A 153 -40.10 59.56 16.30
CA ASN A 153 -40.53 59.05 15.00
C ASN A 153 -41.17 57.64 15.05
N LEU A 154 -41.22 56.98 16.21
CA LEU A 154 -41.72 55.60 16.41
C LEU A 154 -42.76 55.51 17.54
N GLU A 155 -43.43 56.61 17.89
CA GLU A 155 -44.47 56.62 18.94
C GLU A 155 -45.76 55.95 18.45
N GLY A 156 -46.15 56.18 17.19
CA GLY A 156 -47.37 55.59 16.63
C GLY A 156 -47.27 54.10 16.29
N PRO A 157 -48.37 53.50 15.81
CA PRO A 157 -48.45 52.08 15.45
C PRO A 157 -47.42 51.63 14.41
N GLN A 158 -46.97 52.54 13.54
CA GLN A 158 -45.89 52.32 12.57
C GLN A 158 -44.53 51.98 13.21
N GLY A 159 -44.33 52.36 14.48
CA GLY A 159 -43.10 52.08 15.22
C GLY A 159 -43.00 50.66 15.75
N VAL A 160 -44.11 49.92 15.84
CA VAL A 160 -44.14 48.62 16.54
C VAL A 160 -43.29 47.57 15.85
N THR A 161 -43.38 47.44 14.52
CA THR A 161 -42.65 46.41 13.76
C THR A 161 -41.12 46.63 13.78
N PRO A 162 -40.58 47.83 13.49
CA PRO A 162 -39.14 48.09 13.62
C PRO A 162 -38.60 47.84 15.03
N LEU A 163 -39.38 48.23 16.06
CA LEU A 163 -39.00 48.00 17.45
C LEU A 163 -39.04 46.52 17.83
N GLY A 164 -40.01 45.77 17.32
CA GLY A 164 -40.09 44.32 17.48
C GLY A 164 -38.89 43.59 16.87
N ILE A 165 -38.46 44.00 15.68
CA ILE A 165 -37.24 43.46 15.02
C ILE A 165 -36.01 43.75 15.89
N ALA A 166 -35.85 44.98 16.37
CA ALA A 166 -34.73 45.35 17.23
C ALA A 166 -34.74 44.54 18.54
N TYR A 167 -35.88 44.46 19.21
CA TYR A 167 -36.07 43.67 20.44
C TYR A 167 -35.72 42.20 20.22
N HIS A 168 -36.20 41.59 19.12
CA HIS A 168 -35.90 40.20 18.79
C HIS A 168 -34.40 39.97 18.61
N CYS A 169 -33.71 40.88 17.90
CA CYS A 169 -32.26 40.80 17.69
C CYS A 169 -31.47 40.88 19.00
N PHE A 170 -31.90 41.72 19.96
CA PHE A 170 -31.24 41.84 21.26
C PHE A 170 -31.48 40.64 22.18
N GLU A 171 -32.70 40.09 22.19
CA GLU A 171 -33.03 38.91 23.00
C GLU A 171 -32.48 37.61 22.39
N HIS A 172 -32.33 37.56 21.06
CA HIS A 172 -31.87 36.39 20.31
C HIS A 172 -30.71 36.77 19.38
N PRO A 173 -29.53 37.13 19.94
CA PRO A 173 -28.40 37.54 19.13
C PRO A 173 -28.01 36.44 18.12
N PRO A 174 -27.78 36.79 16.84
CA PRO A 174 -27.36 35.82 15.85
C PRO A 174 -26.04 35.16 16.28
N ILE A 175 -25.95 33.84 16.12
CA ILE A 175 -24.74 33.08 16.49
C ILE A 175 -23.59 33.63 15.64
N PRO A 176 -22.52 34.18 16.24
CA PRO A 176 -21.42 34.73 15.46
C PRO A 176 -20.73 33.59 14.70
N PHE A 177 -20.62 33.76 13.38
CA PHE A 177 -19.67 32.98 12.59
C PHE A 177 -18.28 33.56 12.81
N PHE A 178 -17.28 32.69 12.92
CA PHE A 178 -15.90 33.10 12.82
C PHE A 178 -15.30 32.53 11.54
N LYS A 179 -14.37 33.27 10.93
CA LYS A 179 -13.78 33.00 9.62
C LYS A 179 -12.32 32.62 9.78
N VAL A 180 -11.94 31.55 9.09
CA VAL A 180 -10.55 31.09 8.98
C VAL A 180 -10.21 30.84 7.51
N TRP A 181 -8.92 30.78 7.18
CA TRP A 181 -8.43 30.47 5.84
C TRP A 181 -7.78 29.09 5.85
N VAL A 182 -8.33 28.14 5.09
CA VAL A 182 -7.72 26.81 4.90
C VAL A 182 -7.17 26.75 3.48
N ASN A 183 -5.84 26.60 3.33
CA ASN A 183 -5.17 26.58 2.02
C ASN A 183 -5.63 27.76 1.11
N GLU A 184 -5.59 28.97 1.67
CA GLU A 184 -6.03 30.23 1.04
C GLU A 184 -7.54 30.37 0.74
N ARG A 185 -8.37 29.39 1.12
CA ARG A 185 -9.83 29.47 1.00
C ARG A 185 -10.47 29.92 2.32
N GLU A 186 -11.31 30.95 2.27
CA GLU A 186 -12.11 31.37 3.42
C GLU A 186 -13.17 30.32 3.76
N VAL A 187 -13.23 29.92 5.04
CA VAL A 187 -14.17 28.95 5.61
C VAL A 187 -14.88 29.61 6.79
N ALA A 188 -16.20 29.67 6.73
CA ALA A 188 -17.03 30.13 7.83
C ALA A 188 -17.38 28.95 8.75
N LEU A 189 -17.13 29.12 10.04
CA LEU A 189 -17.34 28.09 11.05
C LEU A 189 -18.40 28.54 12.07
N TRP A 190 -19.24 27.59 12.47
CA TRP A 190 -20.26 27.83 13.49
C TRP A 190 -19.60 27.89 14.87
N ASN A 191 -19.86 28.95 15.64
CA ASN A 191 -19.35 29.10 17.01
C ASN A 191 -20.15 28.28 18.04
N ARG A 192 -20.53 27.04 17.69
CA ARG A 192 -21.13 26.05 18.59
C ARG A 192 -20.41 24.71 18.39
N GLY A 193 -19.36 24.48 19.16
CA GLY A 193 -18.57 23.24 19.11
C GLY A 193 -17.11 23.47 19.51
N GLU A 194 -16.29 22.43 19.37
CA GLU A 194 -14.84 22.53 19.49
C GLU A 194 -14.29 23.31 18.28
N MET A 195 -13.54 24.37 18.57
CA MET A 195 -13.04 25.32 17.58
C MET A 195 -11.57 24.98 17.32
N ASP A 196 -11.33 23.91 16.59
CA ASP A 196 -10.00 23.39 16.29
C ASP A 196 -9.72 23.26 14.79
N ILE A 197 -8.48 22.94 14.43
CA ILE A 197 -8.09 22.75 13.03
C ILE A 197 -8.89 21.62 12.37
N ALA A 198 -9.22 20.54 13.09
CA ALA A 198 -10.02 19.43 12.57
C ALA A 198 -11.37 19.91 12.03
N SER A 199 -12.08 20.73 12.81
CA SER A 199 -13.36 21.32 12.43
C SER A 199 -13.23 22.21 11.16
N ALA A 200 -12.16 23.01 11.08
CA ALA A 200 -11.89 23.86 9.92
C ALA A 200 -11.63 23.05 8.65
N LEU A 201 -10.84 21.99 8.74
CA LEU A 201 -10.56 21.09 7.61
C LEU A 201 -11.83 20.41 7.13
N LEU A 202 -12.66 19.87 8.04
CA LEU A 202 -13.94 19.23 7.70
C LEU A 202 -14.88 20.21 7.00
N SER A 203 -15.05 21.42 7.52
CA SER A 203 -15.90 22.46 6.92
C SER A 203 -15.35 22.98 5.58
N SER A 204 -14.04 22.86 5.33
CA SER A 204 -13.44 23.16 4.02
C SER A 204 -13.67 22.06 2.96
N GLY A 205 -14.20 20.90 3.37
CA GLY A 205 -14.43 19.72 2.53
C GLY A 205 -13.28 18.70 2.55
N ILE A 206 -12.29 18.86 3.42
CA ILE A 206 -11.16 17.93 3.56
C ILE A 206 -11.55 16.80 4.52
N SER A 207 -11.51 15.56 4.03
CA SER A 207 -11.78 14.37 4.84
C SER A 207 -10.58 14.01 5.72
N LEU A 208 -10.82 13.84 7.02
CA LEU A 208 -9.79 13.45 7.99
C LEU A 208 -9.37 11.96 7.90
N ASN A 209 -10.17 11.12 7.22
CA ASN A 209 -9.92 9.68 7.16
C ASN A 209 -8.68 9.29 6.34
N ASN A 210 -8.22 10.19 5.45
CA ASN A 210 -7.16 9.91 4.48
C ASN A 210 -6.08 11.00 4.48
N ILE A 211 -5.76 11.57 5.65
CA ILE A 211 -4.76 12.64 5.76
C ILE A 211 -3.32 12.12 5.88
N TYR A 212 -3.15 10.88 6.35
CA TYR A 212 -1.88 10.19 6.36
C TYR A 212 -1.60 9.56 4.99
N GLY A 213 -0.32 9.48 4.63
CA GLY A 213 0.11 8.65 3.52
C GLY A 213 -0.18 7.17 3.81
N ARG A 214 -0.65 6.45 2.81
CA ARG A 214 -0.86 5.00 2.93
C ARG A 214 0.49 4.29 2.94
N PRO A 215 0.66 3.19 3.69
CA PRO A 215 1.82 2.32 3.54
C PRO A 215 1.91 1.76 2.12
N GLY A 216 3.11 1.66 1.58
CA GLY A 216 3.37 0.98 0.32
C GLY A 216 3.06 -0.51 0.43
N MET A 217 2.68 -1.12 -0.70
CA MET A 217 2.35 -2.54 -0.76
C MET A 217 3.58 -3.40 -0.47
N GLY A 218 3.45 -4.30 0.49
CA GLY A 218 4.45 -5.34 0.73
C GLY A 218 4.36 -6.45 -0.32
N LYS A 219 5.43 -7.25 -0.40
CA LYS A 219 5.47 -8.46 -1.22
C LYS A 219 5.65 -9.70 -0.36
N THR A 220 5.01 -10.78 -0.76
CA THR A 220 5.13 -12.11 -0.18
C THR A 220 5.68 -13.05 -1.24
N ILE A 221 6.89 -13.57 -1.04
CA ILE A 221 7.60 -14.38 -2.04
C ILE A 221 7.93 -15.73 -1.41
N ASN A 222 7.68 -16.82 -2.13
CA ASN A 222 8.07 -18.16 -1.70
C ASN A 222 9.47 -18.49 -2.24
N VAL A 223 10.46 -18.66 -1.38
CA VAL A 223 11.85 -18.95 -1.75
C VAL A 223 12.21 -20.36 -1.30
N ASN A 224 12.48 -21.28 -2.24
CA ASN A 224 12.80 -22.68 -1.95
C ASN A 224 11.81 -23.37 -0.98
N GLY A 225 10.52 -23.05 -1.09
CA GLY A 225 9.46 -23.57 -0.22
C GLY A 225 9.16 -22.73 1.03
N TYR A 226 9.96 -21.71 1.33
CA TYR A 226 9.79 -20.85 2.51
C TYR A 226 9.20 -19.49 2.14
N LEU A 227 8.11 -19.11 2.80
CA LEU A 227 7.46 -17.82 2.61
C LEU A 227 8.27 -16.69 3.28
N LYS A 228 8.70 -15.69 2.49
CA LYS A 228 9.33 -14.45 2.96
C LYS A 228 8.41 -13.25 2.68
N VAL A 229 8.34 -12.32 3.63
CA VAL A 229 7.54 -11.09 3.51
C VAL A 229 8.46 -9.89 3.51
N PHE A 230 8.29 -9.02 2.52
CA PHE A 230 9.01 -7.76 2.33
C PHE A 230 8.00 -6.62 2.49
N LYS A 231 8.27 -5.69 3.41
CA LYS A 231 7.36 -4.58 3.70
C LYS A 231 7.64 -3.43 2.74
N GLY A 232 6.59 -2.74 2.29
CA GLY A 232 6.73 -1.43 1.65
C GLY A 232 7.11 -0.36 2.67
N GLU A 233 7.45 0.83 2.17
CA GLU A 233 7.75 1.97 3.03
C GLU A 233 6.49 2.51 3.71
N MET A 234 6.66 3.12 4.87
CA MET A 234 5.55 3.77 5.57
C MET A 234 5.23 5.10 4.88
N GLY A 235 3.93 5.41 4.78
CA GLY A 235 3.51 6.75 4.39
C GLY A 235 3.86 7.78 5.46
N THR A 236 3.88 9.05 5.06
CA THR A 236 4.23 10.18 5.94
C THR A 236 3.01 10.78 6.63
N ALA A 237 3.23 11.49 7.74
CA ALA A 237 2.19 12.26 8.41
C ALA A 237 1.83 13.53 7.60
N PRO A 238 0.59 14.05 7.73
CA PRO A 238 0.25 15.33 7.14
C PRO A 238 1.06 16.47 7.77
N THR A 239 1.31 17.51 6.98
CA THR A 239 1.87 18.77 7.50
C THR A 239 0.72 19.71 7.81
N ILE A 240 0.64 20.16 9.06
CA ILE A 240 -0.38 21.09 9.53
C ILE A 240 0.33 22.31 10.11
N ARG A 241 -0.05 23.51 9.64
CA ARG A 241 0.46 24.76 10.19
C ARG A 241 -0.66 25.74 10.48
N LEU A 242 -0.59 26.40 11.63
CA LEU A 242 -1.43 27.52 12.02
C LEU A 242 -0.59 28.79 12.02
N ASN A 243 -0.97 29.76 11.19
CA ASN A 243 -0.26 31.03 11.03
C ASN A 243 1.25 30.83 10.78
N GLY A 244 1.60 29.81 9.99
CA GLY A 244 2.97 29.46 9.64
C GLY A 244 3.73 28.61 10.67
N ARG A 245 3.16 28.31 11.84
CA ARG A 245 3.77 27.46 12.88
C ARG A 245 3.19 26.06 12.87
N GLU A 246 4.00 25.06 13.19
CA GLU A 246 3.55 23.66 13.29
C GLU A 246 2.42 23.53 14.32
N ALA A 247 1.37 22.79 13.95
CA ALA A 247 0.16 22.61 14.75
C ALA A 247 -0.38 21.19 14.58
N SER A 248 -1.35 20.82 15.40
CA SER A 248 -2.08 19.54 15.32
C SER A 248 -3.56 19.77 15.02
N LEU A 249 -4.29 18.70 14.73
CA LEU A 249 -5.73 18.77 14.45
C LEU A 249 -6.53 19.37 15.61
N GLU A 250 -6.10 19.12 16.84
CA GLU A 250 -6.74 19.57 18.09
C GLU A 250 -6.35 21.00 18.49
N THR A 251 -5.47 21.65 17.70
CA THR A 251 -5.03 23.02 18.00
C THR A 251 -6.21 23.97 17.84
N SER A 252 -6.52 24.73 18.89
CA SER A 252 -7.62 25.69 18.86
C SER A 252 -7.35 26.84 17.90
N ILE A 253 -8.40 27.31 17.23
CA ILE A 253 -8.37 28.36 16.21
C ILE A 253 -9.21 29.57 16.61
N ARG A 254 -8.87 30.73 16.04
CA ARG A 254 -9.55 32.02 16.25
C ARG A 254 -9.99 32.62 14.91
N ASP A 255 -10.91 33.57 14.99
CA ASP A 255 -11.26 34.42 13.86
C ASP A 255 -10.00 35.07 13.27
N GLY A 256 -9.81 34.99 11.96
CA GLY A 256 -8.60 35.50 11.31
C GLY A 256 -7.54 34.45 10.95
N ASP A 257 -7.58 33.27 11.56
CA ASP A 257 -6.47 32.32 11.48
C ASP A 257 -6.26 31.71 10.09
N ARG A 258 -5.00 31.49 9.71
CA ARG A 258 -4.60 30.83 8.46
C ARG A 258 -4.04 29.44 8.73
N ILE A 259 -4.68 28.44 8.17
CA ILE A 259 -4.35 27.03 8.27
C ILE A 259 -3.76 26.57 6.93
N THR A 260 -2.54 26.06 6.97
CA THR A 260 -1.93 25.33 5.85
C THR A 260 -1.99 23.85 6.16
N PHE A 261 -2.58 23.09 5.25
CA PHE A 261 -2.71 21.64 5.35
C PHE A 261 -2.20 20.98 4.08
N GLU A 262 -1.22 20.10 4.24
CA GLU A 262 -0.74 19.21 3.19
C GLU A 262 -0.88 17.77 3.66
N LYS A 263 -1.53 16.95 2.81
CA LYS A 263 -1.68 15.53 3.07
C LYS A 263 -0.32 14.82 3.08
N GLY A 264 -0.15 13.83 3.94
CA GLY A 264 1.01 12.95 3.91
C GLY A 264 1.16 12.21 2.57
N SER A 265 2.40 12.02 2.14
CA SER A 265 2.75 11.25 0.95
C SER A 265 2.70 9.74 1.23
N ASP A 266 2.12 8.98 0.30
CA ASP A 266 2.07 7.51 0.34
C ASP A 266 3.50 6.93 0.33
N GLY A 267 3.70 5.82 1.05
CA GLY A 267 4.95 5.08 1.05
C GLY A 267 5.14 4.29 -0.25
N GLN A 268 6.39 4.03 -0.62
CA GLN A 268 6.72 3.26 -1.82
C GLN A 268 6.51 1.77 -1.62
N ASP A 269 6.07 1.08 -2.69
CA ASP A 269 5.91 -0.37 -2.70
C ASP A 269 7.25 -1.10 -2.51
N ALA A 270 7.20 -2.30 -1.94
CA ALA A 270 8.39 -3.12 -1.73
C ALA A 270 9.00 -3.56 -3.07
N VAL A 271 10.24 -3.14 -3.33
CA VAL A 271 11.06 -3.64 -4.44
C VAL A 271 11.97 -4.75 -3.93
N VAL A 272 11.89 -5.93 -4.54
CA VAL A 272 12.63 -7.11 -4.11
C VAL A 272 13.45 -7.63 -5.27
N LYS A 273 14.78 -7.61 -5.12
CA LYS A 273 15.73 -8.15 -6.11
C LYS A 273 16.34 -9.46 -5.63
N ILE A 274 16.97 -10.23 -6.52
CA ILE A 274 17.58 -11.53 -6.17
C ILE A 274 18.57 -11.40 -5.01
N ASP A 275 19.38 -10.35 -5.00
CA ASP A 275 20.38 -10.09 -3.95
C ASP A 275 19.78 -9.95 -2.55
N SER A 276 18.55 -9.45 -2.46
CA SER A 276 17.83 -9.32 -1.18
C SER A 276 17.31 -10.67 -0.65
N LEU A 277 17.14 -11.66 -1.53
CA LEU A 277 16.65 -12.99 -1.16
C LEU A 277 17.76 -13.91 -0.64
N ALA A 278 18.96 -13.80 -1.24
CA ALA A 278 20.12 -14.60 -0.91
C ALA A 278 21.41 -13.74 -0.89
N PRO A 279 21.60 -12.93 0.17
CA PRO A 279 22.82 -12.14 0.34
C PRO A 279 24.04 -13.08 0.34
N ALA A 280 25.07 -12.74 -0.43
CA ALA A 280 26.30 -13.53 -0.57
C ALA A 280 26.18 -14.92 -1.24
N ALA A 281 25.14 -15.15 -2.06
CA ALA A 281 25.04 -16.40 -2.81
C ALA A 281 26.01 -16.50 -4.00
N GLY A 282 26.50 -15.36 -4.51
CA GLY A 282 27.54 -15.29 -5.53
C GLY A 282 28.92 -15.00 -4.94
N GLY A 283 29.96 -15.61 -5.52
CA GLY A 283 31.35 -15.38 -5.14
C GLY A 283 32.32 -16.05 -6.11
N TYR A 284 33.47 -16.43 -5.60
CA TYR A 284 34.49 -17.12 -6.38
C TYR A 284 35.08 -18.30 -5.60
N VAL A 285 35.65 -19.24 -6.31
CA VAL A 285 36.50 -20.33 -5.81
C VAL A 285 37.77 -20.36 -6.65
N PHE A 286 38.83 -21.00 -6.16
CA PHE A 286 40.05 -21.17 -6.93
C PHE A 286 40.15 -22.62 -7.41
N VAL A 287 40.38 -22.86 -8.70
CA VAL A 287 40.58 -24.20 -9.27
C VAL A 287 41.97 -24.24 -9.88
N ASN A 288 42.87 -25.05 -9.33
CA ASN A 288 44.29 -25.10 -9.74
C ASN A 288 44.95 -23.71 -9.81
N GLY A 289 44.56 -22.79 -8.91
CA GLY A 289 45.02 -21.40 -8.86
C GLY A 289 44.24 -20.40 -9.72
N GLU A 290 43.34 -20.85 -10.59
CA GLU A 290 42.48 -19.97 -11.40
C GLU A 290 41.20 -19.57 -10.67
N LYS A 291 40.83 -18.29 -10.74
CA LYS A 291 39.64 -17.75 -10.05
C LYS A 291 38.37 -17.98 -10.88
N ILE A 292 37.50 -18.88 -10.40
CA ILE A 292 36.23 -19.21 -11.04
C ILE A 292 35.07 -18.55 -10.32
N ALA A 293 34.23 -17.81 -11.06
CA ALA A 293 33.02 -17.20 -10.52
C ALA A 293 31.89 -18.24 -10.35
N VAL A 294 31.32 -18.29 -9.16
CA VAL A 294 30.18 -19.14 -8.81
C VAL A 294 29.01 -18.24 -8.47
N GLN A 295 27.94 -18.32 -9.26
CA GLN A 295 26.71 -17.60 -9.01
C GLN A 295 25.55 -18.59 -8.90
N PRO A 296 24.58 -18.33 -8.02
CA PRO A 296 23.40 -19.16 -7.92
C PRO A 296 22.59 -19.04 -9.21
N GLN A 297 21.98 -20.15 -9.60
CA GLN A 297 20.99 -20.18 -10.65
C GLN A 297 19.63 -19.92 -10.03
N VAL A 298 18.95 -18.87 -10.50
CA VAL A 298 17.67 -18.44 -9.94
C VAL A 298 16.59 -18.51 -11.00
N LYS A 299 15.51 -19.20 -10.66
CA LYS A 299 14.27 -19.20 -11.44
C LYS A 299 13.16 -18.53 -10.65
N VAL A 300 12.39 -17.69 -11.31
CA VAL A 300 11.18 -17.08 -10.78
C VAL A 300 10.01 -17.58 -11.61
N ASN A 301 9.04 -18.24 -10.97
CA ASN A 301 7.91 -18.91 -11.62
C ASN A 301 8.33 -19.85 -12.76
N GLY A 302 9.46 -20.56 -12.57
CA GLY A 302 10.02 -21.51 -13.53
C GLY A 302 10.87 -20.88 -14.65
N GLN A 303 10.97 -19.56 -14.75
CA GLN A 303 11.78 -18.87 -15.77
C GLN A 303 13.10 -18.36 -15.20
N TRP A 304 14.16 -18.41 -16.02
CA TRP A 304 15.44 -17.76 -15.70
C TRP A 304 15.23 -16.26 -15.48
N TRP A 305 15.80 -15.72 -14.41
CA TRP A 305 15.51 -14.35 -13.98
C TRP A 305 16.78 -13.49 -13.93
N ASP A 306 16.63 -12.22 -14.27
CA ASP A 306 17.69 -11.22 -14.17
C ASP A 306 17.86 -10.77 -12.70
N PRO A 307 19.09 -10.81 -12.13
CA PRO A 307 19.38 -10.31 -10.79
C PRO A 307 18.93 -8.88 -10.49
N GLU A 308 18.91 -8.01 -11.49
CA GLU A 308 18.54 -6.60 -11.30
C GLU A 308 17.03 -6.35 -11.35
N GLN A 309 16.26 -7.31 -11.88
CA GLN A 309 14.83 -7.19 -12.08
C GLN A 309 14.06 -7.42 -10.77
N ASP A 310 13.04 -6.60 -10.56
CA ASP A 310 12.12 -6.70 -9.43
C ASP A 310 11.28 -7.98 -9.51
N ILE A 311 11.18 -8.70 -8.38
CA ILE A 311 10.50 -9.98 -8.27
C ILE A 311 9.01 -9.73 -7.99
N PRO A 312 8.08 -10.31 -8.76
CA PRO A 312 6.65 -10.12 -8.55
C PRO A 312 6.16 -10.61 -7.19
N ASP A 313 5.06 -10.03 -6.69
CA ASP A 313 4.36 -10.56 -5.52
C ASP A 313 3.87 -11.99 -5.76
N ARG A 314 3.86 -12.80 -4.70
CA ARG A 314 3.46 -14.23 -4.70
C ARG A 314 4.28 -15.11 -5.64
N ALA A 315 5.43 -14.64 -6.10
CA ALA A 315 6.30 -15.44 -6.95
C ALA A 315 6.86 -16.66 -6.20
N GLN A 316 7.06 -17.74 -6.95
CA GLN A 316 7.86 -18.89 -6.53
C GLN A 316 9.27 -18.72 -7.05
N VAL A 317 10.23 -18.63 -6.14
CA VAL A 317 11.64 -18.44 -6.42
C VAL A 317 12.38 -19.70 -6.04
N GLU A 318 13.02 -20.32 -7.03
CA GLU A 318 13.92 -21.45 -6.86
C GLU A 318 15.35 -20.96 -7.00
N ILE A 319 16.12 -21.09 -5.93
CA ILE A 319 17.54 -20.72 -5.88
C ILE A 319 18.34 -22.01 -5.76
N GLN A 320 19.03 -22.36 -6.84
CA GLN A 320 19.97 -23.48 -6.88
C GLN A 320 21.40 -22.96 -6.73
N ARG A 321 22.10 -23.42 -5.69
CA ARG A 321 23.52 -23.12 -5.49
C ARG A 321 24.33 -24.15 -6.28
N LEU A 322 25.06 -23.68 -7.29
CA LEU A 322 25.98 -24.51 -8.09
C LEU A 322 27.34 -24.59 -7.40
N ASN A 323 27.36 -25.11 -6.17
CA ASN A 323 28.56 -25.16 -5.34
C ASN A 323 29.02 -26.59 -5.04
N SER A 324 28.55 -27.60 -5.77
CA SER A 324 29.22 -28.91 -5.76
C SER A 324 30.58 -28.81 -6.46
N ILE A 325 31.54 -29.65 -6.07
CA ILE A 325 32.84 -29.71 -6.75
C ILE A 325 32.65 -30.03 -8.23
N ARG A 326 31.71 -30.93 -8.56
CA ARG A 326 31.32 -31.26 -9.92
C ARG A 326 30.91 -30.04 -10.74
N ASP A 327 29.97 -29.22 -10.22
CA ASP A 327 29.50 -28.00 -10.90
C ASP A 327 30.63 -27.01 -11.14
N VAL A 328 31.52 -26.86 -10.15
CA VAL A 328 32.66 -25.95 -10.19
C VAL A 328 33.68 -26.42 -11.23
N LEU A 329 34.03 -27.71 -11.24
CA LEU A 329 34.99 -28.27 -12.20
C LEU A 329 34.44 -28.27 -13.63
N ALA A 330 33.15 -28.54 -13.82
CA ALA A 330 32.48 -28.42 -15.12
C ALA A 330 32.59 -26.98 -15.66
N ARG A 331 32.37 -25.97 -14.80
CA ARG A 331 32.56 -24.54 -15.15
C ARG A 331 34.01 -24.15 -15.39
N ALA A 332 34.95 -24.82 -14.74
CA ALA A 332 36.38 -24.66 -14.99
C ALA A 332 36.83 -25.36 -16.31
N GLY A 333 35.91 -26.02 -17.03
CA GLY A 333 36.18 -26.62 -18.33
C GLY A 333 36.62 -28.09 -18.29
N VAL A 334 36.49 -28.76 -17.14
CA VAL A 334 36.74 -30.21 -17.05
C VAL A 334 35.62 -30.94 -17.81
N ALA A 335 35.98 -31.78 -18.78
CA ALA A 335 35.00 -32.51 -19.58
C ALA A 335 34.21 -33.54 -18.76
N GLU A 336 32.93 -33.74 -19.10
CA GLU A 336 32.00 -34.59 -18.34
C GLU A 336 32.49 -36.04 -18.15
N GLU A 337 33.28 -36.54 -19.10
CA GLU A 337 33.87 -37.89 -19.01
C GLU A 337 34.83 -38.07 -17.81
N TRP A 338 35.37 -36.97 -17.28
CA TRP A 338 36.20 -36.95 -16.08
C TRP A 338 35.39 -36.66 -14.80
N LEU A 339 34.17 -36.18 -14.94
CA LEU A 339 33.27 -35.83 -13.82
C LEU A 339 32.21 -36.90 -13.55
N THR A 340 32.30 -38.03 -14.25
CA THR A 340 31.38 -39.16 -14.10
C THR A 340 32.03 -40.27 -13.29
N GLU A 341 31.49 -40.53 -12.09
CA GLU A 341 31.84 -41.72 -11.32
C GLU A 341 31.31 -42.98 -12.03
N LYS A 342 32.14 -44.02 -12.08
CA LYS A 342 31.78 -45.31 -12.68
C LYS A 342 31.85 -46.43 -11.66
N LEU A 343 30.92 -47.38 -11.77
CA LEU A 343 30.92 -48.61 -10.99
C LEU A 343 31.56 -49.75 -11.80
N TYR A 344 32.53 -50.41 -11.19
CA TYR A 344 33.16 -51.61 -11.74
C TYR A 344 32.85 -52.80 -10.82
N HIS A 345 32.14 -53.79 -11.37
CA HIS A 345 31.89 -55.08 -10.74
C HIS A 345 32.97 -56.05 -11.20
N TYR A 346 33.72 -56.64 -10.28
CA TYR A 346 34.76 -57.62 -10.59
C TYR A 346 34.79 -58.71 -9.52
N PHE A 347 35.54 -59.78 -9.74
CA PHE A 347 35.74 -60.82 -8.74
C PHE A 347 37.20 -60.84 -8.31
N LEU A 348 37.47 -60.95 -7.02
CA LEU A 348 38.80 -61.13 -6.46
C LEU A 348 38.80 -62.40 -5.60
N ASN A 349 39.59 -63.41 -5.96
CA ASN A 349 39.59 -64.72 -5.30
C ASN A 349 38.17 -65.30 -5.12
N ASP A 350 37.39 -65.26 -6.21
CA ASP A 350 35.98 -65.67 -6.30
C ASP A 350 34.98 -64.88 -5.44
N GLN A 351 35.42 -63.83 -4.74
CA GLN A 351 34.53 -62.89 -4.05
C GLN A 351 34.10 -61.77 -5.00
N ALA A 352 32.80 -61.47 -5.04
CA ALA A 352 32.28 -60.35 -5.81
C ALA A 352 32.63 -59.02 -5.14
N MET A 353 33.25 -58.12 -5.90
CA MET A 353 33.73 -56.81 -5.47
C MET A 353 33.07 -55.70 -6.30
N ILE A 354 32.96 -54.51 -5.70
CA ILE A 354 32.46 -53.31 -6.35
C ILE A 354 33.48 -52.19 -6.10
N LEU A 355 33.96 -51.56 -7.17
CA LEU A 355 34.80 -50.37 -7.12
C LEU A 355 34.02 -49.16 -7.62
N ARG A 356 34.00 -48.09 -6.82
CA ARG A 356 33.59 -46.74 -7.25
C ARG A 356 34.84 -46.03 -7.78
N TRP A 357 34.87 -45.74 -9.07
CA TRP A 357 36.02 -45.09 -9.72
C TRP A 357 35.66 -43.67 -10.13
N THR A 358 36.42 -42.72 -9.59
CA THR A 358 36.44 -41.33 -10.02
C THR A 358 37.78 -41.08 -10.71
N PRO A 359 37.81 -40.63 -11.97
CA PRO A 359 39.06 -40.49 -12.73
C PRO A 359 39.86 -39.23 -12.35
N LEU A 360 39.52 -38.63 -11.20
CA LEU A 360 40.11 -37.43 -10.63
C LEU A 360 40.43 -37.69 -9.16
N ARG A 361 41.60 -37.21 -8.72
CA ARG A 361 41.90 -37.04 -7.30
C ARG A 361 41.72 -35.57 -6.95
N ILE A 362 40.86 -35.28 -5.97
CA ILE A 362 40.43 -33.91 -5.66
C ILE A 362 40.85 -33.57 -4.24
N LYS A 363 41.42 -32.38 -4.07
CA LYS A 363 41.69 -31.77 -2.77
C LYS A 363 41.04 -30.41 -2.67
N VAL A 364 40.33 -30.16 -1.58
CA VAL A 364 39.80 -28.85 -1.24
C VAL A 364 40.46 -28.39 0.06
N ASP A 365 41.14 -27.25 0.01
CA ASP A 365 41.90 -26.69 1.13
C ASP A 365 42.82 -27.74 1.80
N GLY A 366 43.41 -28.62 0.98
CA GLY A 366 44.33 -29.69 1.40
C GLY A 366 43.66 -31.00 1.86
N ARG A 367 42.33 -31.11 1.88
CA ARG A 367 41.58 -32.33 2.27
C ARG A 367 40.97 -33.04 1.06
N GLU A 368 40.94 -34.37 1.07
CA GLU A 368 40.38 -35.14 -0.05
C GLU A 368 38.85 -35.10 -0.08
N LEU A 369 38.34 -34.47 -1.15
CA LEU A 369 36.95 -34.25 -1.60
C LEU A 369 36.40 -35.35 -2.52
N ASP A 370 35.12 -35.71 -2.44
CA ASP A 370 34.39 -36.38 -3.54
C ASP A 370 33.72 -35.34 -4.46
N LEU A 371 33.42 -35.70 -5.71
CA LEU A 371 32.82 -34.80 -6.71
C LEU A 371 31.49 -34.16 -6.27
N GLU A 372 30.69 -34.89 -5.50
CA GLU A 372 29.36 -34.46 -5.07
C GLU A 372 29.39 -33.61 -3.79
N ASP A 373 30.57 -33.45 -3.16
CA ASP A 373 30.70 -32.59 -1.99
C ASP A 373 30.55 -31.11 -2.35
N SER A 374 30.01 -30.34 -1.42
CA SER A 374 29.81 -28.90 -1.56
C SER A 374 31.01 -28.10 -1.08
N VAL A 375 31.40 -27.08 -1.84
CA VAL A 375 32.47 -26.13 -1.47
C VAL A 375 31.92 -24.80 -1.00
N ARG A 376 32.70 -24.14 -0.13
CA ARG A 376 32.46 -22.77 0.31
C ARG A 376 33.08 -21.80 -0.69
N LEU A 377 32.49 -20.62 -0.80
CA LEU A 377 33.10 -19.51 -1.53
C LEU A 377 34.48 -19.19 -0.92
N GLY A 378 35.47 -18.97 -1.78
CA GLY A 378 36.86 -18.70 -1.44
C GLY A 378 37.74 -19.95 -1.31
N ALA A 379 37.18 -21.15 -1.32
CA ALA A 379 37.95 -22.40 -1.21
C ALA A 379 38.89 -22.62 -2.40
N SER A 380 40.01 -23.29 -2.13
CA SER A 380 40.97 -23.73 -3.15
C SER A 380 40.78 -25.20 -3.47
N ILE A 381 40.42 -25.49 -4.72
CA ILE A 381 40.22 -26.81 -5.28
C ILE A 381 41.43 -27.14 -6.16
N GLU A 382 42.11 -28.23 -5.85
CA GLU A 382 43.17 -28.82 -6.65
C GLU A 382 42.69 -30.17 -7.16
N TYR A 383 42.85 -30.44 -8.45
CA TYR A 383 42.54 -31.76 -9.01
C TYR A 383 43.66 -32.29 -9.87
N GLN A 384 43.84 -33.62 -9.83
CA GLN A 384 44.76 -34.35 -10.68
C GLN A 384 44.00 -35.39 -11.49
N ILE A 385 44.19 -35.38 -12.81
CA ILE A 385 43.67 -36.43 -13.70
C ILE A 385 44.47 -37.71 -13.46
N LEU A 386 43.76 -38.81 -13.19
CA LEU A 386 44.31 -40.14 -13.07
C LEU A 386 44.20 -40.86 -14.42
N HIS A 387 43.44 -41.96 -14.46
CA HIS A 387 43.14 -42.73 -15.67
C HIS A 387 41.63 -42.75 -15.89
N LYS A 388 41.22 -42.79 -17.17
CA LYS A 388 39.79 -42.81 -17.55
C LYS A 388 39.05 -44.05 -17.04
N ASN A 389 39.79 -45.16 -16.92
CA ASN A 389 39.36 -46.43 -16.36
C ASN A 389 40.35 -46.83 -15.25
N PRO A 390 39.91 -47.53 -14.19
CA PRO A 390 40.78 -48.04 -13.14
C PRO A 390 41.74 -49.09 -13.70
N LEU A 391 42.91 -49.19 -13.11
CA LEU A 391 43.90 -50.24 -13.38
C LEU A 391 43.81 -51.33 -12.31
N ILE A 392 44.33 -52.52 -12.61
CA ILE A 392 44.35 -53.65 -11.65
C ILE A 392 45.05 -53.27 -10.34
N ARG A 393 46.11 -52.46 -10.39
CA ARG A 393 46.80 -51.94 -9.18
C ARG A 393 45.92 -51.10 -8.26
N ASP A 394 44.84 -50.50 -8.77
CA ASP A 394 43.96 -49.63 -7.98
C ASP A 394 43.02 -50.44 -7.07
N VAL A 395 42.89 -51.76 -7.31
CA VAL A 395 42.07 -52.68 -6.51
C VAL A 395 42.88 -53.71 -5.72
N ILE A 396 44.19 -53.76 -5.90
CA ILE A 396 45.08 -54.70 -5.23
C ILE A 396 45.98 -53.96 -4.27
N ASP A 397 45.87 -54.30 -2.99
CA ASP A 397 46.75 -53.77 -1.96
C ASP A 397 48.16 -54.35 -2.09
N MET A 398 49.04 -53.60 -2.74
CA MET A 398 50.44 -53.99 -2.94
C MET A 398 51.26 -53.98 -1.63
N GLN A 399 50.79 -53.33 -0.56
CA GLN A 399 51.53 -53.27 0.71
C GLN A 399 51.45 -54.58 1.50
N SER A 400 50.39 -55.37 1.30
CA SER A 400 50.21 -56.67 1.96
C SER A 400 50.85 -57.86 1.21
N MET A 401 51.47 -57.65 0.04
CA MET A 401 51.99 -58.71 -0.83
C MET A 401 53.50 -58.64 -1.08
N GLN A 402 54.29 -58.39 -0.04
CA GLN A 402 55.75 -58.50 -0.11
C GLN A 402 56.17 -59.97 -0.11
N TRP A 403 56.49 -60.50 -1.29
CA TRP A 403 57.26 -61.74 -1.41
C TRP A 403 58.55 -61.49 -2.17
N ASP A 404 59.67 -61.75 -1.50
CA ASP A 404 60.97 -61.90 -2.15
C ASP A 404 61.04 -63.26 -2.83
N CYS A 405 61.16 -63.28 -4.16
CA CYS A 405 61.42 -64.50 -4.91
C CYS A 405 62.94 -64.73 -4.99
N THR A 406 63.42 -65.82 -4.39
CA THR A 406 64.81 -66.28 -4.50
C THR A 406 64.88 -67.46 -5.45
N VAL A 407 65.68 -67.34 -6.50
CA VAL A 407 65.87 -68.36 -7.53
C VAL A 407 67.35 -68.77 -7.58
N ILE A 408 67.65 -69.92 -8.17
CA ILE A 408 69.04 -70.40 -8.34
C ILE A 408 69.39 -70.28 -9.81
N VAL A 409 70.29 -69.37 -10.17
CA VAL A 409 70.73 -69.18 -11.55
C VAL A 409 72.15 -69.67 -11.70
N ASN A 410 72.39 -70.69 -12.54
CA ASN A 410 73.72 -71.26 -12.76
C ASN A 410 74.47 -71.63 -11.46
N GLY A 411 73.73 -72.01 -10.41
CA GLY A 411 74.27 -72.38 -9.11
C GLY A 411 74.36 -71.24 -8.08
N GLU A 412 74.12 -69.99 -8.48
CA GLU A 412 74.13 -68.83 -7.58
C GLU A 412 72.71 -68.43 -7.17
N ARG A 413 72.55 -68.01 -5.91
CA ARG A 413 71.26 -67.53 -5.40
C ARG A 413 71.06 -66.08 -5.82
N VAL A 414 70.02 -65.83 -6.61
CA VAL A 414 69.63 -64.50 -7.07
C VAL A 414 68.30 -64.15 -6.41
N ARG A 415 68.26 -62.99 -5.75
CA ARG A 415 67.03 -62.45 -5.15
C ARG A 415 66.43 -61.45 -6.12
N LEU A 416 65.24 -61.75 -6.62
CA LEU A 416 64.50 -60.83 -7.48
C LEU A 416 63.74 -59.84 -6.60
N GLN A 417 63.93 -58.54 -6.85
CA GLN A 417 63.22 -57.51 -6.09
C GLN A 417 61.75 -57.44 -6.51
N ASN A 418 60.88 -57.71 -5.53
CA ASN A 418 59.50 -57.25 -5.36
C ASN A 418 58.63 -57.19 -6.63
N LYS A 419 58.06 -58.33 -7.03
CA LYS A 419 57.07 -58.45 -8.13
C LYS A 419 55.79 -59.18 -7.68
N GLY A 420 55.31 -58.87 -6.48
CA GLY A 420 53.97 -59.28 -5.99
C GLY A 420 53.66 -60.78 -6.03
N SER A 421 52.44 -61.13 -5.63
CA SER A 421 51.86 -62.45 -5.90
C SER A 421 51.43 -62.49 -7.37
N GLY A 422 51.65 -63.61 -8.08
CA GLY A 422 51.17 -63.76 -9.45
C GLY A 422 49.65 -63.54 -9.51
N ILE A 423 49.20 -62.57 -10.31
CA ILE A 423 47.77 -62.34 -10.55
C ILE A 423 47.41 -62.91 -11.90
N THR A 424 46.36 -63.71 -11.91
CA THR A 424 45.78 -64.21 -13.15
C THR A 424 44.37 -63.69 -13.32
N SER A 425 43.98 -63.47 -14.58
CA SER A 425 42.59 -63.35 -14.96
C SER A 425 42.18 -64.52 -15.82
N ASN A 426 41.19 -65.30 -15.34
CA ASN A 426 40.74 -66.53 -16.00
C ASN A 426 41.90 -67.49 -16.34
N GLY A 427 42.90 -67.61 -15.46
CA GLY A 427 44.10 -68.45 -15.65
C GLY A 427 45.20 -67.86 -16.52
N ARG A 428 45.03 -66.66 -17.10
CA ARG A 428 46.07 -65.93 -17.84
C ARG A 428 46.79 -64.93 -16.92
N PRO A 429 48.14 -64.89 -16.87
CA PRO A 429 48.87 -63.84 -16.18
C PRO A 429 48.53 -62.43 -16.71
N VAL A 430 48.22 -61.50 -15.82
CA VAL A 430 47.86 -60.10 -16.13
C VAL A 430 48.81 -59.12 -15.44
N SER A 431 48.99 -57.95 -16.03
CA SER A 431 49.84 -56.89 -15.45
C SER A 431 49.04 -56.01 -14.49
N TYR A 432 49.69 -55.48 -13.45
CA TYR A 432 49.12 -54.50 -12.54
C TYR A 432 48.67 -53.19 -13.24
N ASP A 433 49.29 -52.87 -14.37
CA ASP A 433 48.97 -51.67 -15.17
C ASP A 433 47.93 -51.95 -16.28
N GLU A 434 47.33 -53.15 -16.30
CA GLU A 434 46.22 -53.47 -17.20
C GLU A 434 44.90 -52.86 -16.71
N GLU A 435 44.01 -52.45 -17.62
CA GLU A 435 42.72 -51.85 -17.26
C GLU A 435 41.77 -52.87 -16.65
N LEU A 436 41.13 -52.50 -15.53
CA LEU A 436 40.04 -53.25 -14.94
C LEU A 436 38.75 -53.01 -15.73
N TYR A 437 38.02 -54.08 -16.03
CA TYR A 437 36.72 -54.03 -16.70
C TYR A 437 35.65 -54.83 -15.96
N ASN A 438 34.38 -54.53 -16.26
CA ASN A 438 33.25 -55.20 -15.62
C ASN A 438 33.23 -56.71 -15.90
N GLY A 439 33.06 -57.51 -14.85
CA GLY A 439 33.05 -58.97 -14.89
C GLY A 439 34.45 -59.61 -14.88
N MET A 440 35.52 -58.81 -14.80
CA MET A 440 36.88 -59.34 -14.69
C MET A 440 37.01 -60.22 -13.44
N ARG A 441 37.61 -61.40 -13.59
CA ARG A 441 37.89 -62.31 -12.48
C ARG A 441 39.38 -62.30 -12.23
N LEU A 442 39.81 -61.85 -11.06
CA LEU A 442 41.19 -61.79 -10.62
C LEU A 442 41.43 -62.86 -9.55
N GLN A 443 42.50 -63.62 -9.70
CA GLN A 443 42.97 -64.59 -8.70
C GLN A 443 44.39 -64.21 -8.29
N ILE A 444 44.60 -64.09 -6.99
CA ILE A 444 45.89 -63.81 -6.35
C ILE A 444 46.48 -65.15 -5.92
N ASN A 445 47.57 -65.56 -6.56
CA ASN A 445 48.27 -66.78 -6.17
C ASN A 445 49.29 -66.46 -5.08
N GLN A 446 48.87 -66.55 -3.81
CA GLN A 446 49.70 -66.29 -2.61
C GLN A 446 50.91 -67.23 -2.44
N GLY A 447 51.19 -68.15 -3.38
CA GLY A 447 52.34 -69.04 -3.36
C GLY A 447 53.19 -69.00 -4.63
N GLU A 448 52.76 -68.27 -5.65
CA GLU A 448 53.45 -68.18 -6.94
C GLU A 448 53.99 -66.76 -7.12
N SER A 449 55.28 -66.66 -7.44
CA SER A 449 55.86 -65.37 -7.82
C SER A 449 55.28 -64.92 -9.16
N GLY A 450 54.97 -63.64 -9.29
CA GLY A 450 54.70 -63.02 -10.60
C GLY A 450 55.93 -62.91 -11.50
N ALA A 451 57.10 -63.42 -11.06
CA ALA A 451 58.34 -63.36 -11.80
C ALA A 451 58.31 -64.26 -13.05
N ILE A 452 58.84 -63.74 -14.14
CA ILE A 452 59.10 -64.46 -15.38
C ILE A 452 60.60 -64.47 -15.67
N LEU A 453 61.05 -65.39 -16.52
CA LEU A 453 62.48 -65.57 -16.82
C LEU A 453 63.23 -64.30 -17.24
N SER A 454 62.57 -63.35 -17.90
CA SER A 454 63.17 -62.05 -18.24
C SER A 454 63.56 -61.21 -17.03
N ASP A 455 62.88 -61.36 -15.89
CA ASP A 455 63.19 -60.58 -14.67
C ASP A 455 64.56 -60.95 -14.09
N VAL A 456 65.03 -62.17 -14.36
CA VAL A 456 66.34 -62.65 -13.90
C VAL A 456 67.48 -61.87 -14.55
N PHE A 457 67.34 -61.50 -15.82
CA PHE A 457 68.36 -60.76 -16.59
C PHE A 457 68.58 -59.32 -16.11
N GLY A 458 67.71 -58.79 -15.25
CA GLY A 458 67.92 -57.48 -14.60
C GLY A 458 68.84 -57.55 -13.38
N GLU A 459 69.00 -58.73 -12.79
CA GLU A 459 69.73 -58.93 -11.53
C GLU A 459 71.03 -59.74 -11.71
N ILE A 460 71.32 -60.20 -12.93
CA ILE A 460 72.54 -60.92 -13.28
C ILE A 460 73.21 -60.32 -14.52
N ASP A 461 74.54 -60.32 -14.52
CA ASP A 461 75.32 -60.00 -15.70
C ASP A 461 75.67 -61.26 -16.48
N ILE A 462 75.16 -61.38 -17.72
CA ILE A 462 75.53 -62.44 -18.64
C ILE A 462 76.35 -61.84 -19.77
N GLN A 463 77.60 -62.28 -19.90
CA GLN A 463 78.42 -61.87 -21.03
C GLN A 463 77.95 -62.59 -22.31
N PRO A 464 77.61 -61.84 -23.38
CA PRO A 464 77.18 -62.44 -24.64
C PRO A 464 78.34 -63.16 -25.33
N SER A 465 78.08 -64.39 -25.80
CA SER A 465 79.07 -65.17 -26.55
C SER A 465 78.79 -65.09 -28.05
N ILE A 466 79.79 -64.68 -28.84
CA ILE A 466 79.67 -64.54 -30.30
C ILE A 466 79.50 -65.93 -30.93
N ASN A 467 78.54 -66.07 -31.86
CA ASN A 467 78.17 -67.30 -32.59
C ASN A 467 77.59 -68.44 -31.75
N LYS A 468 77.03 -68.16 -30.56
CA LYS A 468 76.34 -69.15 -29.74
C LYS A 468 74.89 -68.75 -29.47
N LYS A 469 74.00 -69.72 -29.33
CA LYS A 469 72.60 -69.49 -28.94
C LYS A 469 72.48 -69.64 -27.42
N LEU A 470 71.78 -68.70 -26.78
CA LEU A 470 71.46 -68.83 -25.37
C LEU A 470 70.36 -69.89 -25.21
N LEU A 471 70.71 -71.02 -24.61
CA LEU A 471 69.77 -72.01 -24.12
C LEU A 471 69.38 -71.66 -22.69
N MET A 472 68.07 -71.65 -22.43
CA MET A 472 67.51 -71.35 -21.12
C MET A 472 66.64 -72.51 -20.68
N THR A 473 66.86 -72.98 -19.45
CA THR A 473 65.96 -73.93 -18.80
C THR A 473 65.49 -73.39 -17.46
N VAL A 474 64.26 -73.73 -17.09
CA VAL A 474 63.68 -73.50 -15.76
C VAL A 474 63.24 -74.86 -15.24
N ASP A 475 63.76 -75.27 -14.09
CA ASP A 475 63.48 -76.55 -13.43
C ASP A 475 63.69 -77.78 -14.33
N GLY A 476 64.67 -77.68 -15.24
CA GLY A 476 65.07 -78.75 -16.17
C GLY A 476 64.32 -78.75 -17.51
N GLU A 477 63.30 -77.93 -17.69
CA GLU A 477 62.55 -77.81 -18.95
C GLU A 477 62.99 -76.61 -19.79
N LYS A 478 62.86 -76.70 -21.11
CA LYS A 478 63.22 -75.62 -22.04
C LYS A 478 62.30 -74.41 -21.84
N ALA A 479 62.89 -73.26 -21.56
CA ALA A 479 62.17 -72.04 -21.21
C ALA A 479 62.35 -70.92 -22.25
N GLY A 480 61.41 -69.99 -22.27
CA GLY A 480 61.46 -68.72 -22.99
C GLY A 480 61.44 -67.53 -22.02
N PHE A 481 61.66 -66.31 -22.51
CA PHE A 481 61.74 -65.12 -21.66
C PHE A 481 60.51 -64.85 -20.79
N THR A 482 59.33 -65.33 -21.20
CA THR A 482 58.07 -65.17 -20.47
C THR A 482 57.70 -66.40 -19.62
N THR A 483 58.59 -67.39 -19.50
CA THR A 483 58.33 -68.58 -18.68
C THR A 483 58.21 -68.16 -17.20
N PRO A 484 57.10 -68.50 -16.51
CA PRO A 484 56.93 -68.20 -15.09
C PRO A 484 58.03 -68.85 -14.24
N ILE A 485 58.47 -68.17 -13.18
CA ILE A 485 59.44 -68.67 -12.22
C ILE A 485 58.85 -68.67 -10.81
N GLN A 486 59.17 -69.68 -10.02
CA GLN A 486 58.71 -69.81 -8.64
C GLN A 486 59.87 -69.72 -7.63
N GLN A 487 59.51 -69.61 -6.35
CA GLN A 487 60.49 -69.63 -5.27
C GLN A 487 61.33 -70.91 -5.33
N GLY A 488 62.65 -70.76 -5.40
CA GLY A 488 63.59 -71.88 -5.45
C GLY A 488 63.76 -72.52 -6.82
N SER A 489 63.09 -72.01 -7.88
CA SER A 489 63.29 -72.50 -9.24
C SER A 489 64.77 -72.45 -9.65
N VAL A 490 65.20 -73.48 -10.36
CA VAL A 490 66.56 -73.67 -10.85
C VAL A 490 66.62 -73.26 -12.31
N ILE A 491 67.37 -72.21 -12.61
CA ILE A 491 67.53 -71.64 -13.94
C ILE A 491 68.93 -71.95 -14.44
N GLU A 492 69.04 -72.58 -15.60
CA GLU A 492 70.33 -72.74 -16.27
C GLU A 492 70.37 -71.91 -17.55
N LEU A 493 71.41 -71.09 -17.66
CA LEU A 493 71.66 -70.22 -18.79
C LEU A 493 73.01 -70.63 -19.39
N LYS A 494 72.98 -71.24 -20.57
CA LYS A 494 74.17 -71.78 -21.24
C LYS A 494 74.24 -71.29 -22.69
N TRP A 495 75.42 -70.87 -23.12
CA TRP A 495 75.70 -70.54 -24.51
C TRP A 495 76.14 -71.80 -25.26
N GLU A 496 75.35 -72.24 -26.24
CA GLU A 496 75.65 -73.37 -27.12
C GLU A 496 76.16 -72.90 -28.49
#